data_AF-A0A6S7G1L7-F1
#
_entry.id   AF-A0A6S7G1L7-F1
#
_cell.length_a   1.000
_cell.length_b   1.000
_cell.length_c   1.000
_cell.angle_alpha   90.00
_cell.angle_beta   90.00
_cell.angle_gamma   90.00
#
_symmetry.space_group_name_H-M   'P 1'
#
loop_
_entity.id
_entity.type
_entity.pdbx_description
1 polymer ?
#
loop_
_entity_poly.entity_id
_entity_poly.type
_entity_poly.pdbx_seq_one_letter_code
_entity_poly.pdbx_strand_id
1 'polypeptide(L)'
;MQIYAENLESGKANIEEVQESASQPSSDIPPLLMGWALKYSSSSRRFTEAQKKYLTDLFVLGEQTGRKADPEQVSKAMRKTRDGNGSFLFDAGSYLTSKQITSFFSRLSAKKSLPATCSSTADNDKEESIDDMLASQEEIEFERVRQELLSEFVIAHPIVFDTYNICQMVAVSGLSKLSISVLQYICKYFELDCSDITKKRKQPYADILTEFVKNSCTCTN
;
A
#
# COMPACT_ATOMS: atom_id res chain seq x y z
N MET A 1 -11.55 -8.12 -56.01
CA MET A 1 -12.12 -8.50 -54.69
C MET A 1 -13.14 -9.64 -54.77
N GLN A 2 -13.07 -10.55 -55.75
CA GLN A 2 -13.98 -11.72 -55.82
C GLN A 2 -13.40 -13.00 -55.20
N ILE A 3 -12.06 -13.10 -55.07
CA ILE A 3 -11.40 -14.31 -54.55
C ILE A 3 -11.50 -14.41 -53.01
N TYR A 4 -11.62 -13.27 -52.33
CA TYR A 4 -11.70 -13.25 -50.86
C TYR A 4 -13.05 -13.78 -50.34
N ALA A 5 -14.14 -13.55 -51.07
CA ALA A 5 -15.47 -14.01 -50.69
C ALA A 5 -15.61 -15.54 -50.81
N GLU A 6 -15.03 -16.12 -51.85
CA GLU A 6 -15.07 -17.57 -52.11
C GLU A 6 -14.32 -18.42 -51.05
N ASN A 7 -13.28 -17.84 -50.45
CA ASN A 7 -12.46 -18.52 -49.44
C ASN A 7 -13.12 -18.62 -48.06
N LEU A 8 -14.13 -17.79 -47.77
CA LEU A 8 -14.86 -17.83 -46.50
C LEU A 8 -15.95 -18.92 -46.47
N GLU A 9 -16.60 -19.19 -47.61
CA GLU A 9 -17.65 -20.22 -47.70
C GLU A 9 -17.10 -21.66 -47.81
N SER A 10 -15.87 -21.82 -48.29
CA SER A 10 -15.28 -23.14 -48.53
C SER A 10 -14.64 -23.81 -47.30
N GLY A 11 -14.48 -23.09 -46.17
CA GLY A 11 -13.91 -23.65 -44.93
C GLY A 11 -12.51 -24.28 -45.08
N LYS A 12 -11.74 -23.89 -46.09
CA LYS A 12 -10.39 -24.44 -46.35
C LYS A 12 -9.34 -23.56 -45.67
N ALA A 13 -8.96 -23.93 -44.44
CA ALA A 13 -7.71 -23.48 -43.87
C ALA A 13 -6.56 -24.15 -44.64
N ASN A 14 -5.77 -23.36 -45.37
CA ASN A 14 -4.53 -23.85 -45.97
C ASN A 14 -3.50 -24.04 -44.85
N ILE A 15 -3.51 -25.22 -44.24
CA ILE A 15 -2.46 -25.67 -43.33
C ILE A 15 -1.53 -26.52 -44.20
N GLU A 16 -0.33 -26.01 -44.47
CA GLU A 16 0.74 -26.81 -45.06
C GLU A 16 1.04 -27.98 -44.13
N GLU A 17 0.74 -29.18 -44.62
CA GLU A 17 1.02 -30.47 -44.02
C GLU A 17 2.54 -30.68 -44.02
N VAL A 18 3.18 -30.42 -42.89
CA VAL A 18 4.62 -30.70 -42.72
C VAL A 18 4.79 -32.20 -42.56
N GLN A 19 5.32 -32.82 -43.62
CA GLN A 19 5.68 -34.24 -43.64
C GLN A 19 6.72 -34.56 -42.58
N GLU A 20 6.37 -35.50 -41.69
CA GLU A 20 7.28 -36.11 -40.74
C GLU A 20 8.27 -37.02 -41.49
N SER A 21 9.47 -36.49 -41.73
CA SER A 21 10.58 -37.26 -42.31
C SER A 21 11.60 -37.57 -41.21
N ALA A 22 11.56 -38.82 -40.75
CA ALA A 22 12.57 -39.37 -39.85
C ALA A 22 13.95 -39.35 -40.54
N SER A 23 14.83 -38.47 -40.09
CA SER A 23 16.25 -38.47 -40.44
C SER A 23 17.09 -38.66 -39.18
N GLN A 24 17.99 -39.64 -39.22
CA GLN A 24 18.87 -40.03 -38.12
C GLN A 24 19.82 -38.89 -37.68
N PRO A 25 20.30 -38.92 -36.42
CA PRO A 25 20.96 -37.77 -35.80
C PRO A 25 22.41 -37.64 -36.28
N SER A 26 22.72 -36.49 -36.89
CA SER A 26 24.10 -36.02 -37.01
C SER A 26 24.57 -35.54 -35.63
N SER A 27 25.50 -36.29 -35.04
CA SER A 27 26.25 -35.92 -33.85
C SER A 27 27.11 -34.68 -34.15
N ASP A 28 26.63 -33.49 -33.79
CA ASP A 28 27.43 -32.30 -33.41
C ASP A 28 26.51 -31.08 -33.17
N ILE A 29 25.49 -31.25 -32.32
CA ILE A 29 24.70 -30.12 -31.81
C ILE A 29 25.11 -29.95 -30.34
N PRO A 30 25.75 -28.84 -29.93
CA PRO A 30 25.97 -28.56 -28.52
C PRO A 30 24.63 -28.59 -27.80
N PRO A 31 24.52 -29.24 -26.62
CA PRO A 31 23.24 -29.48 -25.98
C PRO A 31 22.51 -28.15 -25.77
N LEU A 32 21.35 -28.02 -26.42
CA LEU A 32 20.48 -26.86 -26.29
C LEU A 32 20.12 -26.70 -24.81
N LEU A 33 20.38 -25.51 -24.26
CA LEU A 33 20.06 -25.16 -22.88
C LEU A 33 18.54 -25.32 -22.70
N MET A 34 18.11 -26.31 -21.93
CA MET A 34 16.69 -26.66 -21.81
C MET A 34 15.87 -25.54 -21.15
N GLY A 35 14.83 -25.07 -21.85
CA GLY A 35 13.60 -24.46 -21.30
C GLY A 35 13.63 -22.98 -20.89
N TRP A 36 12.61 -22.22 -21.35
CA TRP A 36 12.33 -20.84 -20.89
C TRP A 36 11.89 -20.76 -19.42
N ALA A 37 11.57 -21.89 -18.81
CA ALA A 37 11.11 -22.02 -17.43
C ALA A 37 12.23 -22.35 -16.43
N LEU A 38 13.47 -22.57 -16.89
CA LEU A 38 14.58 -22.87 -15.99
C LEU A 38 15.06 -21.55 -15.36
N LYS A 39 14.67 -21.31 -14.11
CA LYS A 39 15.27 -20.24 -13.31
C LYS A 39 16.74 -20.59 -13.13
N TYR A 40 17.63 -19.76 -13.68
CA TYR A 40 19.04 -19.77 -13.26
C TYR A 40 19.03 -19.76 -11.73
N SER A 41 19.73 -20.70 -11.11
CA SER A 41 19.94 -20.67 -9.66
C SER A 41 20.76 -19.43 -9.35
N SER A 42 20.08 -18.31 -9.11
CA SER A 42 20.73 -17.11 -8.62
C SER A 42 21.22 -17.46 -7.22
N SER A 43 22.52 -17.68 -7.09
CA SER A 43 23.13 -17.79 -5.77
C SER A 43 22.97 -16.41 -5.13
N SER A 44 21.88 -16.20 -4.38
CA SER A 44 21.72 -15.04 -3.53
C SER A 44 22.82 -15.12 -2.48
N ARG A 45 23.96 -14.48 -2.76
CA ARG A 45 25.08 -14.43 -1.83
C ARG A 45 24.69 -13.46 -0.72
N ARG A 46 24.39 -14.02 0.45
CA ARG A 46 24.17 -13.26 1.68
C ARG A 46 25.37 -12.36 1.95
N PHE A 47 25.12 -11.18 2.52
CA PHE A 47 26.20 -10.28 2.90
C PHE A 47 27.01 -10.92 4.03
N THR A 48 28.33 -10.81 3.93
CA THR A 48 29.24 -11.24 4.99
C THR A 48 29.11 -10.32 6.20
N GLU A 49 29.49 -10.82 7.36
CA GLU A 49 29.41 -10.04 8.59
C GLU A 49 30.27 -8.77 8.53
N ALA A 50 31.45 -8.87 7.91
CA ALA A 50 32.32 -7.71 7.66
C ALA A 50 31.63 -6.63 6.79
N GLN A 51 30.88 -7.04 5.75
CA GLN A 51 30.13 -6.10 4.91
C GLN A 51 29.00 -5.43 5.69
N LYS A 52 28.21 -6.22 6.44
CA LYS A 52 27.10 -5.71 7.26
C LYS A 52 27.59 -4.71 8.29
N LYS A 53 28.66 -5.05 9.03
CA LYS A 53 29.27 -4.18 10.03
C LYS A 53 29.73 -2.87 9.41
N TYR A 54 30.51 -2.93 8.34
CA TYR A 54 31.01 -1.74 7.64
C TYR A 54 29.88 -0.81 7.16
N LEU A 55 28.84 -1.37 6.53
CA LEU A 55 27.69 -0.59 6.08
C LEU A 55 26.89 0.00 7.24
N THR A 56 26.71 -0.75 8.33
CA THR A 56 26.00 -0.28 9.52
C THR A 56 26.76 0.87 10.19
N ASP A 57 28.09 0.77 10.31
CA ASP A 57 28.93 1.83 10.87
C ASP A 57 28.83 3.12 10.04
N LEU A 58 28.87 3.00 8.70
CA LEU A 58 28.68 4.16 7.80
C LEU A 58 27.27 4.77 7.91
N PHE A 59 26.25 3.92 8.08
CA PHE A 59 24.88 4.37 8.27
C PHE A 59 24.73 5.18 9.55
N VAL A 60 25.20 4.63 10.68
CA VAL A 60 25.17 5.30 12.00
C VAL A 60 25.99 6.58 11.99
N LEU A 61 27.17 6.58 11.36
CA LEU A 61 27.98 7.79 11.21
C LEU A 61 27.25 8.87 10.40
N GLY A 62 26.55 8.47 9.33
CA GLY A 62 25.73 9.38 8.54
C GLY A 62 24.57 9.99 9.33
N GLU A 63 24.00 9.24 10.27
CA GLU A 63 22.98 9.75 11.19
C GLU A 63 23.55 10.74 12.20
N GLN A 64 24.68 10.40 12.84
CA GLN A 64 25.34 11.27 13.81
C GLN A 64 25.80 12.60 13.20
N THR A 65 26.24 12.57 11.95
CA THR A 65 26.73 13.76 11.23
C THR A 65 25.64 14.48 10.43
N GLY A 66 24.44 13.90 10.32
CA GLY A 66 23.35 14.38 9.48
C GLY A 66 23.61 14.28 7.96
N ARG A 67 24.71 13.65 7.53
CA ARG A 67 25.10 13.49 6.12
C ARG A 67 25.01 12.03 5.73
N LYS A 68 23.95 11.67 4.98
CA LYS A 68 23.78 10.31 4.45
C LYS A 68 24.94 9.92 3.54
N ALA A 69 25.46 8.71 3.73
CA ALA A 69 26.49 8.15 2.86
C ALA A 69 25.90 7.84 1.47
N ASP A 70 26.54 8.31 0.41
CA ASP A 70 26.13 8.04 -0.96
C ASP A 70 26.46 6.58 -1.36
N PRO A 71 25.49 5.75 -1.78
CA PRO A 71 25.72 4.35 -2.13
C PRO A 71 26.77 4.13 -3.22
N GLU A 72 26.90 5.05 -4.18
CA GLU A 72 27.93 4.92 -5.22
C GLU A 72 29.33 5.19 -4.66
N GLN A 73 29.47 6.22 -3.83
CA GLN A 73 30.72 6.48 -3.09
C GLN A 73 31.07 5.32 -2.15
N VAL A 74 30.11 4.75 -1.44
CA VAL A 74 30.34 3.60 -0.53
C VAL A 74 30.83 2.37 -1.31
N SER A 75 30.24 2.09 -2.48
CA SER A 75 30.71 1.00 -3.35
C SER A 75 32.16 1.20 -3.81
N LYS A 76 32.52 2.44 -4.19
CA LYS A 76 33.91 2.79 -4.55
C LYS A 76 34.84 2.72 -3.34
N ALA A 77 34.37 3.15 -2.17
CA ALA A 77 35.13 3.14 -0.92
C ALA A 77 35.45 1.72 -0.48
N MET A 78 34.51 0.77 -0.56
CA MET A 78 34.75 -0.64 -0.22
C MET A 78 35.98 -1.22 -0.93
N ARG A 79 36.25 -0.82 -2.18
CA ARG A 79 37.42 -1.29 -2.96
C ARG A 79 38.75 -0.72 -2.47
N LYS A 80 38.71 0.32 -1.63
CA LYS A 80 39.86 1.04 -1.10
C LYS A 80 39.98 0.90 0.42
N THR A 81 38.97 0.38 1.09
CA THR A 81 38.96 0.20 2.53
C THR A 81 40.06 -0.76 2.95
N ARG A 82 40.85 -0.34 3.95
CA ARG A 82 41.94 -1.12 4.53
C ARG A 82 41.64 -1.41 5.99
N ASP A 83 42.09 -2.57 6.45
CA ASP A 83 42.04 -2.96 7.85
C ASP A 83 43.20 -2.30 8.62
N GLY A 84 43.21 -2.43 9.96
CA GLY A 84 44.25 -1.90 10.84
C GLY A 84 45.66 -2.41 10.54
N ASN A 85 45.78 -3.55 9.85
CA ASN A 85 47.05 -4.11 9.38
C ASN A 85 47.49 -3.59 7.99
N GLY A 86 46.77 -2.63 7.40
CA GLY A 86 47.10 -2.02 6.11
C GLY A 86 46.71 -2.84 4.87
N SER A 87 46.25 -4.08 5.03
CA SER A 87 45.68 -4.92 3.97
C SER A 87 44.26 -4.48 3.59
N PHE A 88 43.80 -4.81 2.37
CA PHE A 88 42.41 -4.55 1.97
C PHE A 88 41.41 -5.29 2.85
N LEU A 89 40.36 -4.59 3.28
CA LEU A 89 39.32 -5.14 4.15
C LEU A 89 38.40 -6.12 3.40
N PHE A 90 38.25 -5.93 2.10
CA PHE A 90 37.35 -6.71 1.24
C PHE A 90 38.09 -7.25 0.02
N ASP A 91 37.78 -8.48 -0.38
CA ASP A 91 38.24 -9.07 -1.64
C ASP A 91 37.34 -8.66 -2.81
N ALA A 92 37.85 -8.76 -4.05
CA ALA A 92 37.13 -8.42 -5.27
C ALA A 92 35.78 -9.15 -5.42
N GLY A 93 35.69 -10.40 -4.97
CA GLY A 93 34.44 -11.17 -4.98
C GLY A 93 33.40 -10.71 -3.93
N SER A 94 33.79 -9.83 -3.02
CA SER A 94 32.98 -9.33 -1.90
C SER A 94 32.60 -7.85 -2.05
N TYR A 95 32.82 -7.23 -3.21
CA TYR A 95 32.36 -5.87 -3.44
C TYR A 95 30.85 -5.82 -3.66
N LEU A 96 30.20 -4.88 -2.98
CA LEU A 96 28.78 -4.62 -3.15
C LEU A 96 28.57 -3.52 -4.19
N THR A 97 27.53 -3.69 -4.99
CA THR A 97 27.06 -2.68 -5.94
C THR A 97 26.31 -1.55 -5.21
N SER A 98 26.21 -0.38 -5.84
CA SER A 98 25.42 0.73 -5.29
C SER A 98 23.98 0.30 -4.99
N LYS A 99 23.35 -0.47 -5.89
CA LYS A 99 21.99 -1.00 -5.71
C LYS A 99 21.85 -1.86 -4.45
N GLN A 100 22.81 -2.76 -4.21
CA GLN A 100 22.83 -3.60 -3.02
C GLN A 100 22.97 -2.77 -1.74
N ILE A 101 23.83 -1.74 -1.77
CA ILE A 101 24.04 -0.83 -0.64
C ILE A 101 22.80 0.03 -0.39
N THR A 102 22.18 0.60 -1.45
CA THR A 102 20.92 1.35 -1.36
C THR A 102 19.82 0.50 -0.75
N SER A 103 19.67 -0.74 -1.20
CA SER A 103 18.70 -1.68 -0.65
C SER A 103 18.94 -1.94 0.84
N PHE A 104 20.20 -2.15 1.24
CA PHE A 104 20.57 -2.37 2.63
C PHE A 104 20.28 -1.15 3.52
N PHE A 105 20.62 0.07 3.08
CA PHE A 105 20.33 1.30 3.83
C PHE A 105 18.84 1.62 3.91
N SER A 106 18.07 1.30 2.85
CA SER A 106 16.61 1.40 2.89
C SER A 106 16.04 0.51 3.99
N ARG A 107 16.47 -0.76 4.04
CA ARG A 107 16.06 -1.73 5.08
C ARG A 107 16.45 -1.29 6.48
N LEU A 108 17.68 -0.80 6.68
CA LEU A 108 18.11 -0.24 7.98
C LEU A 108 17.24 0.95 8.39
N SER A 109 16.90 1.82 7.44
CA SER A 109 16.04 2.98 7.69
C SER A 109 14.61 2.59 8.02
N ALA A 110 14.09 1.54 7.40
CA ALA A 110 12.75 1.06 7.67
C ALA A 110 12.67 0.31 9.01
N LYS A 111 13.68 -0.49 9.34
CA LYS A 111 13.75 -1.23 10.62
C LYS A 111 13.66 -0.32 11.84
N LYS A 112 14.23 0.89 11.79
CA LYS A 112 14.15 1.88 12.88
C LYS A 112 12.79 2.59 12.99
N SER A 113 11.99 2.58 11.92
CA SER A 113 10.64 3.16 11.95
C SER A 113 9.66 2.28 12.70
N LEU A 114 10.03 1.03 12.98
CA LEU A 114 9.21 0.08 13.72
C LEU A 114 9.41 0.25 15.24
N PRO A 115 8.36 0.03 16.05
CA PRO A 115 8.45 0.10 17.50
C PRO A 115 9.49 -0.90 18.06
N ALA A 116 10.24 -0.46 19.08
CA ALA A 116 11.39 -1.16 19.66
C ALA A 116 11.12 -2.60 20.14
N THR A 117 9.86 -2.97 20.35
CA THR A 117 9.42 -4.32 20.77
C THR A 117 9.79 -5.43 19.77
N CYS A 118 10.08 -5.09 18.51
CA CYS A 118 10.50 -6.05 17.48
C CYS A 118 12.03 -6.08 17.26
N SER A 119 12.79 -5.30 18.04
CA SER A 119 14.23 -5.05 17.82
C SER A 119 15.16 -6.01 18.57
N SER A 120 14.64 -7.14 19.06
CA SER A 120 15.42 -8.13 19.81
C SER A 120 16.34 -8.90 18.87
N THR A 121 17.62 -8.58 18.98
CA THR A 121 18.79 -9.30 18.47
C THR A 121 18.62 -10.82 18.33
N ALA A 122 18.84 -11.34 17.12
CA ALA A 122 19.71 -12.48 16.83
C ALA A 122 19.57 -12.83 15.34
N ASP A 123 20.71 -13.01 14.68
CA ASP A 123 20.83 -13.57 13.34
C ASP A 123 19.82 -14.68 13.07
N ASN A 124 18.88 -14.48 12.14
CA ASN A 124 18.12 -15.54 11.47
C ASN A 124 17.35 -14.96 10.27
N ASP A 125 17.94 -15.05 9.08
CA ASP A 125 17.38 -15.73 7.90
C ASP A 125 15.90 -15.53 7.50
N LYS A 126 15.28 -14.39 7.82
CA LYS A 126 13.97 -14.00 7.26
C LYS A 126 13.99 -12.56 6.75
N GLU A 127 14.91 -12.26 5.85
CA GLU A 127 15.00 -10.96 5.16
C GLU A 127 13.77 -10.65 4.28
N GLU A 128 13.02 -11.68 3.86
CA GLU A 128 11.77 -11.57 3.10
C GLU A 128 10.59 -11.10 3.99
N SER A 129 10.70 -11.22 5.33
CA SER A 129 9.63 -10.89 6.27
C SER A 129 9.54 -9.41 6.66
N ILE A 130 10.57 -8.60 6.37
CA ILE A 130 10.61 -7.20 6.81
C ILE A 130 9.72 -6.32 5.93
N ASP A 131 9.72 -6.58 4.62
CA ASP A 131 8.92 -5.81 3.65
C ASP A 131 7.42 -6.00 3.91
N ASP A 132 6.98 -7.26 4.06
CA ASP A 132 5.59 -7.59 4.40
C ASP A 132 5.14 -6.98 5.73
N MET A 133 6.01 -6.98 6.74
CA MET A 133 5.70 -6.37 8.04
C MET A 133 5.56 -4.84 7.94
N LEU A 134 6.36 -4.18 7.11
CA LEU A 134 6.27 -2.75 6.87
C LEU A 134 5.00 -2.38 6.11
N ALA A 135 4.70 -3.11 5.04
CA ALA A 135 3.46 -2.93 4.28
C ALA A 135 2.22 -3.10 5.18
N SER A 136 2.24 -4.13 6.05
CA SER A 136 1.18 -4.34 7.04
C SER A 136 1.05 -3.16 8.02
N GLN A 137 2.16 -2.58 8.46
CA GLN A 137 2.15 -1.46 9.40
C GLN A 137 1.63 -0.17 8.76
N GLU A 138 2.01 0.10 7.51
CA GLU A 138 1.51 1.23 6.73
C GLU A 138 -0.01 1.11 6.50
N GLU A 139 -0.49 -0.09 6.17
CA GLU A 139 -1.93 -0.35 6.03
C GLU A 139 -2.70 -0.09 7.33
N ILE A 140 -2.16 -0.52 8.48
CA ILE A 140 -2.76 -0.25 9.80
C ILE A 140 -2.83 1.26 10.06
N GLU A 141 -1.76 1.99 9.78
CA GLU A 141 -1.72 3.44 10.01
C GLU A 141 -2.69 4.19 9.09
N PHE A 142 -2.75 3.80 7.82
CA PHE A 142 -3.70 4.33 6.86
C PHE A 142 -5.14 4.08 7.32
N GLU A 143 -5.47 2.86 7.74
CA GLU A 143 -6.78 2.50 8.23
C GLU A 143 -7.15 3.27 9.51
N ARG A 144 -6.19 3.48 10.42
CA ARG A 144 -6.39 4.29 11.63
C ARG A 144 -6.76 5.73 11.28
N VAL A 145 -6.01 6.36 10.38
CA VAL A 145 -6.28 7.76 9.95
C VAL A 145 -7.63 7.84 9.24
N ARG A 146 -7.94 6.85 8.39
CA ARG A 146 -9.23 6.76 7.71
C ARG A 146 -10.40 6.68 8.70
N GLN A 147 -10.26 5.87 9.75
CA GLN A 147 -11.27 5.74 10.80
C GLN A 147 -11.44 7.02 11.61
N GLU A 148 -10.34 7.70 11.94
CA GLU A 148 -10.37 8.99 12.63
C GLU A 148 -11.15 10.04 11.83
N LEU A 149 -10.87 10.15 10.53
CA LEU A 149 -11.63 11.04 9.63
C LEU A 149 -13.11 10.65 9.59
N LEU A 150 -13.43 9.38 9.37
CA LEU A 150 -14.83 8.94 9.35
C LEU A 150 -15.55 9.22 10.67
N SER A 151 -14.88 9.09 11.81
CA SER A 151 -15.48 9.39 13.11
C SER A 151 -15.87 10.87 13.27
N GLU A 152 -15.18 11.77 12.57
CA GLU A 152 -15.49 13.20 12.58
C GLU A 152 -16.66 13.56 11.65
N PHE A 153 -16.83 12.82 10.54
CA PHE A 153 -17.91 13.06 9.57
C PHE A 153 -19.20 12.30 9.86
N VAL A 154 -19.16 11.22 10.64
CA VAL A 154 -20.38 10.45 10.95
C VAL A 154 -21.22 11.18 11.98
N ILE A 155 -22.47 11.45 11.62
CA ILE A 155 -23.49 11.93 12.55
C ILE A 155 -23.76 10.82 13.56
N ALA A 156 -23.27 11.01 14.79
CA ALA A 156 -23.42 10.05 15.88
C ALA A 156 -24.59 10.43 16.81
N HIS A 157 -25.16 9.42 17.48
CA HIS A 157 -26.12 9.67 18.54
C HIS A 157 -25.43 10.29 19.76
N PRO A 158 -26.02 11.32 20.41
CA PRO A 158 -27.26 12.00 20.04
C PRO A 158 -27.06 13.08 18.96
N ILE A 159 -28.01 13.16 18.02
CA ILE A 159 -28.10 14.26 17.06
C ILE A 159 -28.48 15.53 17.83
N VAL A 160 -27.54 16.45 17.94
CA VAL A 160 -27.69 17.71 18.67
C VAL A 160 -27.58 18.89 17.72
N PHE A 161 -28.37 19.92 17.99
CA PHE A 161 -28.27 21.22 17.34
C PHE A 161 -28.33 22.30 18.43
N ASP A 162 -27.25 23.07 18.58
CA ASP A 162 -27.11 24.06 19.66
C ASP A 162 -27.40 23.42 21.04
N THR A 163 -28.47 23.83 21.72
CA THR A 163 -28.91 23.27 23.02
C THR A 163 -29.97 22.17 22.89
N TYR A 164 -30.39 21.82 21.67
CA TYR A 164 -31.49 20.90 21.41
C TYR A 164 -30.99 19.50 21.05
N ASN A 165 -31.34 18.51 21.87
CA ASN A 165 -31.18 17.09 21.52
C ASN A 165 -32.33 16.65 20.60
N ILE A 166 -32.09 16.63 19.29
CA ILE A 166 -33.11 16.35 18.27
C ILE A 166 -33.63 14.92 18.41
N CYS A 167 -32.77 13.95 18.74
CA CYS A 167 -33.20 12.57 19.00
C CYS A 167 -34.22 12.51 20.14
N GLN A 168 -33.95 13.18 21.26
CA GLN A 168 -34.88 13.26 22.38
C GLN A 168 -36.16 14.01 22.00
N MET A 169 -36.05 15.10 21.23
CA MET A 169 -37.20 15.86 20.77
C MET A 169 -38.11 15.06 19.84
N VAL A 170 -37.57 14.15 19.04
CA VAL A 170 -38.36 13.19 18.25
C VAL A 170 -39.05 12.18 19.17
N ALA A 171 -38.33 11.60 20.13
CA ALA A 171 -38.88 10.58 21.04
C ALA A 171 -40.08 11.08 21.87
N VAL A 172 -40.08 12.37 22.26
CA VAL A 172 -41.17 12.97 23.05
C VAL A 172 -42.16 13.80 22.22
N SER A 173 -42.11 13.72 20.88
CA SER A 173 -42.91 14.56 19.97
C SER A 173 -42.79 16.07 20.24
N GLY A 174 -41.62 16.47 20.76
CA GLY A 174 -41.31 17.82 21.21
C GLY A 174 -40.99 18.82 20.10
N LEU A 175 -40.72 18.36 18.86
CA LEU A 175 -40.40 19.23 17.72
C LEU A 175 -41.49 20.27 17.42
N SER A 176 -42.75 19.95 17.73
CA SER A 176 -43.89 20.86 17.62
C SER A 176 -43.77 22.14 18.47
N LYS A 177 -42.99 22.08 19.56
CA LYS A 177 -42.76 23.19 20.49
C LYS A 177 -41.78 24.23 19.95
N LEU A 178 -40.94 23.87 18.97
CA LEU A 178 -40.00 24.79 18.35
C LEU A 178 -40.71 25.77 17.41
N SER A 179 -40.10 26.93 17.16
CA SER A 179 -40.58 27.87 16.17
C SER A 179 -40.30 27.36 14.74
N ILE A 180 -41.06 27.84 13.75
CA ILE A 180 -40.83 27.49 12.34
C ILE A 180 -39.41 27.88 11.91
N SER A 181 -38.93 29.05 12.36
CA SER A 181 -37.59 29.54 12.01
C SER A 181 -36.48 28.65 12.56
N VAL A 182 -36.62 28.15 13.79
CA VAL A 182 -35.65 27.22 14.39
C VAL A 182 -35.66 25.88 13.64
N LEU A 183 -36.84 25.34 13.33
CA LEU A 183 -36.94 24.10 12.54
C LEU A 183 -36.28 24.25 11.16
N GLN A 184 -36.53 25.35 10.46
CA GLN A 184 -35.88 25.66 9.19
C GLN A 184 -34.35 25.75 9.30
N TYR A 185 -33.86 26.39 10.36
CA TYR A 185 -32.42 26.53 10.57
C TYR A 185 -31.76 25.17 10.89
N ILE A 186 -32.42 24.33 11.69
CA ILE A 186 -31.97 22.96 11.97
C ILE A 186 -31.91 22.16 10.67
N CYS A 187 -32.97 22.19 9.84
CA CYS A 187 -32.98 21.48 8.57
C CYS A 187 -31.84 21.94 7.66
N LYS A 188 -31.58 23.25 7.59
CA LYS A 188 -30.46 23.80 6.81
C LYS A 188 -29.10 23.37 7.35
N TYR A 189 -28.94 23.32 8.67
CA TYR A 189 -27.69 22.91 9.32
C TYR A 189 -27.31 21.46 9.00
N PHE A 190 -28.30 20.57 8.96
CA PHE A 190 -28.11 19.16 8.56
C PHE A 190 -28.24 18.93 7.04
N GLU A 191 -28.25 20.00 6.25
CA GLU A 191 -28.33 19.94 4.78
C GLU A 191 -29.55 19.16 4.25
N LEU A 192 -30.68 19.21 4.98
CA LEU A 192 -31.92 18.53 4.59
C LEU A 192 -32.69 19.35 3.55
N ASP A 193 -33.12 18.68 2.47
CA ASP A 193 -33.91 19.34 1.43
C ASP A 193 -35.29 19.74 1.94
N CYS A 194 -35.59 21.04 1.86
CA CYS A 194 -36.84 21.64 2.29
C CYS A 194 -37.57 22.37 1.15
N SER A 195 -37.13 22.18 -0.10
CA SER A 195 -37.57 22.94 -1.27
C SER A 195 -39.08 22.78 -1.56
N ASP A 196 -39.65 21.63 -1.24
CA ASP A 196 -41.07 21.32 -1.47
C ASP A 196 -42.02 21.95 -0.43
N ILE A 197 -41.48 22.59 0.62
CA ILE A 197 -42.30 23.19 1.68
C ILE A 197 -42.81 24.57 1.24
N THR A 198 -43.97 24.55 0.58
CA THR A 198 -44.62 25.75 -0.01
C THR A 198 -45.41 26.60 1.00
N LYS A 199 -45.62 26.15 2.24
CA LYS A 199 -46.45 26.85 3.25
C LYS A 199 -45.67 27.09 4.54
N LYS A 200 -45.99 28.19 5.25
CA LYS A 200 -45.54 28.49 6.64
C LYS A 200 -46.18 27.52 7.66
N ARG A 201 -45.93 26.21 7.52
CA ARG A 201 -46.44 25.16 8.39
C ARG A 201 -45.26 24.49 9.12
N LYS A 202 -45.44 24.18 10.41
CA LYS A 202 -44.43 23.56 11.26
C LYS A 202 -44.23 22.07 10.95
N GLN A 203 -45.32 21.34 10.73
CA GLN A 203 -45.32 19.89 10.62
C GLN A 203 -44.36 19.34 9.56
N PRO A 204 -44.30 19.87 8.33
CA PRO A 204 -43.40 19.33 7.30
C PRO A 204 -41.93 19.31 7.71
N TYR A 205 -41.45 20.36 8.39
CA TYR A 205 -40.07 20.40 8.90
C TYR A 205 -39.85 19.39 10.03
N ALA A 206 -40.84 19.21 10.91
CA ALA A 206 -40.75 18.22 11.98
C ALA A 206 -40.76 16.79 11.44
N ASP A 207 -41.53 16.52 10.38
CA ASP A 207 -41.60 15.23 9.71
C ASP A 207 -40.25 14.88 9.05
N ILE A 208 -39.65 15.83 8.32
CA ILE A 208 -38.31 15.68 7.71
C ILE A 208 -37.24 15.38 8.78
N LEU A 209 -37.24 16.12 9.89
CA LEU A 209 -36.29 15.88 10.98
C LEU A 209 -36.52 14.52 11.64
N THR A 210 -37.77 14.08 11.75
CA THR A 210 -38.12 12.77 12.31
C THR A 210 -37.63 11.65 11.39
N GLU A 211 -37.81 11.78 10.08
CA GLU A 211 -37.30 10.83 9.09
C GLU A 211 -35.77 10.80 9.08
N PHE A 212 -35.13 11.97 9.14
CA PHE A 212 -33.69 12.09 9.26
C PHE A 212 -33.15 11.36 10.50
N VAL A 213 -33.75 11.56 11.68
CA VAL A 213 -33.32 10.84 12.89
C VAL A 213 -33.50 9.33 12.72
N LYS A 214 -34.59 8.86 12.10
CA LYS A 214 -34.79 7.41 11.86
C LYS A 214 -33.74 6.80 10.93
N ASN A 215 -33.29 7.55 9.93
CA ASN A 215 -32.32 7.07 8.95
C ASN A 215 -30.88 7.19 9.45
N SER A 216 -30.57 8.23 10.23
CA SER A 216 -29.20 8.56 10.65
C SER A 216 -28.88 8.18 12.09
N CYS A 217 -29.87 7.82 12.92
CA CYS A 217 -29.68 7.44 14.31
C CYS A 217 -30.30 6.08 14.62
N THR A 218 -29.58 5.25 15.38
CA THR A 218 -30.09 3.96 15.90
C THR A 218 -31.02 4.11 17.10
N CYS A 219 -31.21 5.33 17.62
CA CYS A 219 -31.97 5.61 18.83
C CYS A 219 -33.49 5.50 18.69
N THR A 220 -34.01 5.40 17.46
CA THR A 220 -35.45 5.30 17.16
C THR A 220 -35.83 4.03 16.40
N ASN A 221 -34.84 3.16 16.11
CA ASN A 221 -35.05 1.83 15.53
C ASN A 221 -35.12 0.76 16.61
#